data_AF-A0A3C1UGT4-F1
#
_entry.id   AF-A0A3C1UGT4-F1
#
_cell.length_a   1.000
_cell.length_b   1.000
_cell.length_c   1.000
_cell.angle_alpha   90.00
_cell.angle_beta   90.00
_cell.angle_gamma   90.00
#
_symmetry.space_group_name_H-M   'P 1'
#
loop_
_entity.id
_entity.type
_entity.pdbx_description
1 polymer ?
#
loop_
_entity_poly.entity_id
_entity_poly.type
_entity_poly.pdbx_seq_one_letter_code
_entity_poly.pdbx_strand_id
1 'polypeptide(L)' 'AIPLTLIGINSADMPSHISGNFYKCAGKATHPHYLSWAPIKSEKPNFHLPEFFAPIQLL' A
#
# COMPACT_ATOMS: atom_id res chain seq x y z
N ALA A 1 -2.25 -14.67 -6.36
CA ALA A 1 -3.03 -13.46 -6.72
C ALA A 1 -4.07 -13.21 -5.64
N ILE A 2 -4.37 -11.95 -5.31
CA ILE A 2 -5.45 -11.59 -4.37
C ILE A 2 -6.69 -11.29 -5.23
N PRO A 3 -7.79 -12.07 -5.13
CA PRO A 3 -9.03 -11.75 -5.82
C PRO A 3 -9.57 -10.38 -5.40
N LEU A 4 -9.95 -9.53 -6.37
CA LEU A 4 -10.46 -8.17 -6.10
C LEU A 4 -11.74 -8.17 -5.25
N THR A 5 -12.53 -9.26 -5.32
CA THR A 5 -13.72 -9.44 -4.49
C THR A 5 -13.41 -9.49 -2.99
N LEU A 6 -12.20 -9.92 -2.58
CA LEU A 6 -11.78 -9.93 -1.17
C LEU A 6 -11.54 -8.54 -0.60
N ILE A 7 -11.34 -7.53 -1.46
CA ILE A 7 -11.17 -6.13 -1.06
C ILE A 7 -12.40 -5.28 -1.40
N GLY A 8 -13.55 -5.93 -1.65
CA GLY A 8 -14.84 -5.28 -1.87
C GLY A 8 -15.07 -4.74 -3.29
N ILE A 9 -14.19 -5.07 -4.24
CA ILE A 9 -14.33 -4.61 -5.64
C ILE A 9 -15.01 -5.71 -6.47
N ASN A 10 -16.14 -5.35 -7.06
CA ASN A 10 -16.94 -6.23 -7.90
C ASN A 10 -16.90 -5.75 -9.35
N SER A 11 -17.05 -6.67 -10.32
CA SER A 11 -17.00 -6.32 -11.75
C SER A 11 -18.10 -5.35 -12.20
N ALA A 12 -19.21 -5.26 -11.46
CA ALA A 12 -20.30 -4.33 -11.76
C ALA A 12 -19.98 -2.87 -11.37
N ASP A 13 -19.00 -2.65 -10.49
CA ASP A 13 -18.58 -1.33 -9.98
C ASP A 13 -17.05 -1.32 -9.84
N MET A 14 -16.39 -1.46 -11.00
CA MET A 14 -14.94 -1.54 -11.09
C MET A 14 -14.35 -0.13 -11.14
N PRO A 15 -13.59 0.31 -10.13
CA PRO A 15 -12.95 1.62 -10.18
C PRO A 15 -11.75 1.59 -11.14
N SER A 16 -11.41 2.75 -11.71
CA SER A 16 -10.22 2.89 -12.58
C SER A 16 -8.90 2.65 -11.84
N HIS A 17 -8.90 2.89 -10.53
CA HIS A 17 -7.75 2.71 -9.67
C HIS A 17 -8.19 2.44 -8.23
N ILE A 18 -7.26 1.94 -7.42
CA ILE A 18 -7.37 1.86 -5.96
C ILE A 18 -6.27 2.69 -5.32
N SER A 19 -6.50 3.16 -4.09
CA SER A 19 -5.46 3.83 -3.29
C SER A 19 -4.73 2.81 -2.44
N GLY A 20 -3.41 2.75 -2.56
CA GLY A 20 -2.58 1.87 -1.74
C GLY A 20 -1.10 2.22 -1.75
N ASN A 21 -0.30 1.37 -1.11
CA ASN A 21 1.15 1.46 -1.12
C ASN A 21 1.74 0.05 -0.92
N PHE A 22 3.02 -0.12 -1.23
CA PHE A 22 3.75 -1.39 -1.11
C PHE A 22 4.95 -1.19 -0.20
N TYR A 23 5.18 -2.13 0.72
CA TYR A 23 6.18 -1.96 1.77
C TYR A 23 7.17 -3.11 1.82
N LYS A 24 8.39 -2.79 2.29
CA LYS A 24 9.35 -3.76 2.80
C LYS A 24 9.74 -3.37 4.21
N CYS A 25 9.68 -4.31 5.14
CA CYS A 25 10.12 -4.11 6.52
C CYS A 25 11.07 -5.22 6.97
N ALA A 26 11.93 -4.90 7.94
CA ALA A 26 12.75 -5.87 8.65
C ALA A 26 13.12 -5.34 10.05
N GLY A 27 12.12 -5.08 10.89
CA GLY A 27 12.36 -4.47 12.21
C GLY A 27 13.21 -5.31 13.18
N LYS A 28 13.35 -6.62 12.93
CA LYS A 28 14.15 -7.55 13.75
C LYS A 28 15.48 -7.98 13.10
N ALA A 29 15.85 -7.42 11.95
CA ALA A 29 17.14 -7.72 11.31
C ALA A 29 18.29 -7.01 12.03
N THR A 30 19.52 -7.48 11.83
CA THR A 30 20.75 -6.82 12.32
C THR A 30 20.81 -5.34 11.93
N HIS A 31 20.30 -5.01 10.74
CA HIS A 31 20.12 -3.64 10.27
C HIS A 31 18.63 -3.41 10.00
N PRO A 32 17.87 -2.84 10.96
CA PRO A 32 16.46 -2.52 10.77
C PRO A 32 16.26 -1.55 9.60
N HIS A 33 15.30 -1.86 8.72
CA HIS A 33 14.99 -1.03 7.57
C HIS A 33 13.50 -1.10 7.20
N TYR A 34 13.02 -0.01 6.62
CA TYR A 34 11.63 0.23 6.25
C TYR A 34 11.61 1.01 4.95
N LEU A 35 10.97 0.46 3.91
CA LEU A 35 10.89 1.05 2.58
C LEU A 35 9.43 1.05 2.12
N SER A 36 9.07 2.06 1.34
CA SER A 36 7.78 2.16 0.67
C SER A 36 7.98 2.50 -0.81
N TRP A 37 7.03 2.08 -1.65
CA TRP A 37 6.98 2.49 -3.05
C TRP A 37 6.56 3.96 -3.18
N ALA A 38 5.40 4.32 -2.61
CA ALA A 38 5.00 5.72 -2.52
C ALA A 38 5.64 6.36 -1.28
N PRO A 39 6.27 7.55 -1.38
CA PRO A 39 6.94 8.20 -0.25
C PRO A 39 5.99 8.51 0.91
N ILE A 40 6.45 8.25 2.14
CA ILE A 40 5.74 8.59 3.39
C ILE A 40 6.55 9.64 4.13
N LYS A 41 5.92 10.75 4.50
CA LYS A 41 6.55 11.79 5.33
C LYS A 41 6.02 11.71 6.75
N SER A 42 6.77 11.02 7.62
CA SER A 42 6.45 10.87 9.04
C SER A 42 7.70 10.94 9.90
N GLU A 43 7.58 11.36 11.16
CA GLU A 43 8.74 11.49 12.07
C GLU A 43 9.41 10.14 12.38
N LYS A 44 8.62 9.05 12.36
CA LYS A 44 9.07 7.67 12.60
C LYS A 44 8.47 6.77 11.52
N PRO A 45 9.05 5.59 11.25
CA PRO A 45 8.47 4.62 10.33
C PRO A 45 7.02 4.28 10.73
N ASN A 46 6.07 4.66 9.88
CA ASN A 46 4.65 4.38 10.07
C ASN A 46 4.02 4.09 8.71
N PHE A 47 3.58 2.86 8.47
CA PHE A 47 2.93 2.47 7.23
C PHE A 47 1.41 2.71 7.23
N HIS A 48 0.80 2.93 8.40
CA HIS A 48 -0.64 3.06 8.56
C HIS A 48 -1.10 4.52 8.42
N LEU A 49 -0.70 5.16 7.32
CA LEU A 49 -1.01 6.55 7.01
C LEU A 49 -1.64 6.62 5.60
N PRO A 50 -2.97 6.44 5.48
CA PRO A 50 -3.67 6.42 4.19
C PRO A 50 -3.51 7.69 3.34
N GLU A 51 -3.21 8.83 3.96
CA GLU A 51 -2.93 10.10 3.26
C GLU A 51 -1.70 10.04 2.36
N PHE A 52 -0.81 9.06 2.56
CA PHE A 52 0.36 8.80 1.70
C PHE A 52 0.16 7.64 0.71
N PHE A 53 -1.08 7.17 0.53
CA PHE A 53 -1.37 6.20 -0.52
C PHE A 53 -1.31 6.85 -1.90
N ALA A 54 -0.86 6.08 -2.89
CA ALA A 54 -0.81 6.48 -4.30
C ALA A 54 -1.81 5.66 -5.12
N PRO A 55 -2.26 6.18 -6.28
CA PRO A 55 -3.18 5.46 -7.16
C PRO A 55 -2.48 4.26 -7.82
N ILE A 56 -3.12 3.09 -7.74
CA ILE A 56 -2.74 1.84 -8.41
C ILE A 56 -3.78 1.57 -9.49
N GLN A 57 -3.38 1.64 -10.75
CA GLN A 57 -4.29 1.48 -11.89
C GLN A 57 -4.74 0.03 -12.03
N LEU A 58 -6.05 -0.16 -12.21
CA LEU A 58 -6.69 -1.44 -12.49
C LEU A 58 -7.03 -1.50 -13.98
N LEU A 59 -6.02 -1.71 -14.83
CA LEU A 59 -6.20 -1.94 -16.27
C LEU A 59 -6.70 -3.37 -16.53
#